data_AF-A0A914F475-F1
#
_entry.id   AF-A0A914F475-F1
#
_cell.length_a   1.000
_cell.length_b   1.000
_cell.length_c   1.000
_cell.angle_alpha   90.00
_cell.angle_beta   90.00
_cell.angle_gamma   90.00
#
_symmetry.space_group_name_H-M   'P 1'
#
loop_
_entity.id
_entity.type
_entity.pdbx_description
1 polymer ?
#
loop_
_entity_poly.entity_id
_entity_poly.type
_entity_poly.pdbx_seq_one_letter_code
_entity_poly.pdbx_strand_id
1 'polypeptide(L)'
;MTESNPESPAAATTTLSESPAIITDPTTTMMSSSTNVSPNIIENVAASLQKIAQAKYKVEDFANRQNDLLTELAEFQSTEDFISRTMKAIGDLNDEKKTHSEIIQSINKDKSDLEEVINNAREEQRQQEEMLAKKYEQLFILMDQLNRLASESGVDELIDQTVVPQNSISLAAQQSLAAARTMIPRQNMMQQMPQQIPNLPPFFFEQLRMTPMHAAMMLQSTMDPSRLFSQSSSAAAAAAASKSSSDSHQSPPMKICQSCKELIHRNAPICPL
;
A
#
# COMPACT_ATOMS: atom_id res chain seq x y z
N MET A 1 -28.37 -17.94 18.49
CA MET A 1 -27.85 -19.23 19.00
C MET A 1 -26.37 -19.24 18.67
N THR A 2 -25.40 -19.01 19.54
CA THR A 2 -25.23 -18.90 21.00
C THR A 2 -23.90 -18.16 21.15
N GLU A 3 -23.89 -16.94 21.69
CA GLU A 3 -23.29 -16.61 23.00
C GLU A 3 -22.03 -17.41 23.35
N SER A 4 -20.88 -16.72 23.43
CA SER A 4 -20.12 -16.57 24.70
C SER A 4 -18.80 -15.83 24.47
N ASN A 5 -18.75 -14.60 25.01
CA ASN A 5 -17.57 -13.87 25.45
C ASN A 5 -16.94 -14.61 26.66
N PRO A 6 -15.64 -14.45 26.98
CA PRO A 6 -15.34 -13.58 28.12
C PRO A 6 -13.96 -12.88 28.16
N GLU A 7 -13.97 -11.78 28.91
CA GLU A 7 -13.00 -11.30 29.90
C GLU A 7 -11.61 -10.76 29.49
N SER A 8 -11.55 -9.43 29.59
CA SER A 8 -10.42 -8.55 29.85
C SER A 8 -9.78 -8.79 31.23
N PRO A 9 -8.47 -8.55 31.42
CA PRO A 9 -7.92 -8.27 32.74
C PRO A 9 -7.61 -6.79 32.93
N ALA A 10 -7.91 -6.38 34.16
CA ALA A 10 -8.01 -5.04 34.70
C ALA A 10 -6.70 -4.25 34.79
N ALA A 11 -6.88 -2.93 34.75
CA ALA A 11 -5.93 -1.92 35.19
C ALA A 11 -5.57 -2.10 36.67
N ALA A 12 -4.26 -2.16 36.97
CA ALA A 12 -3.74 -2.01 38.33
C ALA A 12 -3.27 -0.57 38.52
N THR A 13 -4.16 0.27 39.03
CA THR A 13 -3.86 1.58 39.60
C THR A 13 -3.40 1.38 41.04
N THR A 14 -2.10 1.44 41.28
CA THR A 14 -1.56 1.46 42.66
C THR A 14 -1.28 2.90 43.07
N THR A 15 -2.28 3.49 43.71
CA THR A 15 -2.15 4.67 44.56
C THR A 15 -1.54 4.23 45.90
N LEU A 16 -0.35 4.72 46.24
CA LEU A 16 0.12 4.74 47.63
C LEU A 16 0.49 6.18 47.99
N SER A 17 -0.49 6.85 48.59
CA SER A 17 -0.27 7.95 49.51
C SER A 17 0.19 7.36 50.84
N GLU A 18 1.32 7.82 51.37
CA GLU A 18 1.54 7.79 52.81
C GLU A 18 2.44 8.96 53.21
N SER A 19 1.80 9.97 53.80
CA SER A 19 2.45 11.06 54.50
C SER A 19 3.05 10.53 55.81
N PRO A 20 4.30 10.87 56.18
CA PRO A 20 4.76 10.63 57.52
C PRO A 20 4.18 11.68 58.47
N ALA A 21 3.46 11.18 59.48
CA ALA A 21 2.87 11.93 60.57
C ALA A 21 3.91 12.77 61.33
N ILE A 22 3.51 14.02 61.58
CA ILE A 22 4.11 14.92 62.56
C ILE A 22 3.85 14.31 63.94
N ILE A 23 4.88 13.77 64.58
CA ILE A 23 4.86 13.44 66.01
C ILE A 23 5.48 14.61 66.76
N THR A 24 4.62 15.33 67.46
CA THR A 24 4.90 16.36 68.46
C THR A 24 5.64 15.79 69.67
N ASP A 25 6.50 16.62 70.23
CA ASP A 25 7.24 16.52 71.49
C ASP A 25 6.68 15.61 72.60
N PRO A 26 7.59 15.05 73.42
CA PRO A 26 7.47 15.20 74.85
C PRO A 26 8.61 16.05 75.41
N THR A 27 8.21 17.19 75.96
CA THR A 27 8.94 17.98 76.95
C THR A 27 9.63 17.06 77.95
N THR A 28 10.96 16.93 77.87
CA THR A 28 11.76 16.24 78.87
C THR A 28 12.67 17.24 79.56
N THR A 29 12.25 17.53 80.79
CA THR A 29 12.89 18.28 81.87
C THR A 29 14.39 18.04 81.98
N MET A 30 15.11 19.15 82.18
CA MET A 30 16.54 19.21 82.43
C MET A 30 16.95 18.46 83.70
N MET A 31 17.94 17.56 83.57
CA MET A 31 18.90 17.28 84.62
C MET A 31 20.31 17.51 84.06
N SER A 32 20.82 18.72 84.26
CA SER A 32 22.19 19.12 83.92
C SER A 32 23.17 18.44 84.86
N SER A 33 23.49 17.18 84.55
CA SER A 33 24.62 16.48 85.15
C SER A 33 25.87 16.90 84.38
N SER A 34 26.65 17.85 84.88
CA SER A 34 27.98 18.16 84.36
C SER A 34 28.93 16.98 84.61
N THR A 35 28.79 15.92 83.82
CA THR A 35 29.86 14.95 83.62
C THR A 35 30.92 15.62 82.78
N ASN A 36 32.11 15.77 83.35
CA ASN A 36 33.30 16.27 82.66
C ASN A 36 33.72 15.20 81.63
N VAL A 37 33.01 15.14 80.49
CA VAL A 37 33.28 14.20 79.39
C VAL A 37 34.62 14.59 78.80
N SER A 38 35.59 13.69 78.87
CA SER A 38 36.94 13.94 78.35
C SER A 38 36.85 14.34 76.86
N PRO A 39 37.56 15.40 76.42
CA PRO A 39 37.53 15.90 75.03
C PRO A 39 37.72 14.80 73.98
N ASN A 40 38.51 13.78 74.34
CA ASN A 40 38.82 12.61 73.52
C ASN A 40 37.57 11.77 73.16
N ILE A 41 36.54 11.72 74.02
CA ILE A 41 35.29 10.99 73.72
C ILE A 41 34.47 11.74 72.67
N ILE A 42 34.41 13.07 72.77
CA ILE A 42 33.64 13.92 71.85
C ILE A 42 34.25 13.86 70.45
N GLU A 43 35.58 13.91 70.34
CA GLU A 43 36.31 13.81 69.08
C GLU A 43 36.09 12.44 68.39
N ASN A 44 36.10 11.36 69.17
CA ASN A 44 35.81 10.02 68.66
C ASN A 44 34.36 9.85 68.17
N VAL A 45 33.39 10.45 68.87
CA VAL A 45 31.98 10.46 68.45
C VAL A 45 31.81 11.27 67.16
N ALA A 46 32.43 12.45 67.06
CA ALA A 46 32.40 13.27 65.86
C ALA A 46 32.99 12.54 64.64
N ALA A 47 34.14 11.87 64.81
CA ALA A 47 34.75 11.07 63.74
C ALA A 47 33.86 9.88 63.31
N SER A 48 33.18 9.25 64.27
CA SER A 48 32.24 8.15 63.99
C SER A 48 31.00 8.64 63.24
N LEU A 49 30.44 9.79 63.63
CA LEU A 49 29.32 10.43 62.93
C LEU A 49 29.71 10.84 61.51
N GLN A 50 30.93 11.34 61.30
CA GLN A 50 31.43 11.65 59.96
C GLN A 50 31.55 10.39 59.08
N LYS A 51 32.02 9.27 59.63
CA LYS A 51 32.04 7.98 58.91
C LYS A 51 30.63 7.51 58.57
N ILE A 52 29.68 7.64 59.49
CA ILE A 52 28.27 7.29 59.25
C ILE A 52 27.68 8.18 58.16
N ALA A 53 27.93 9.49 58.18
CA ALA A 53 27.47 10.41 57.15
C ALA A 53 28.05 10.07 55.76
N GLN A 54 29.34 9.75 55.69
CA GLN A 54 29.97 9.29 54.45
C GLN A 54 29.41 7.95 53.96
N ALA A 55 29.16 7.00 54.87
CA ALA A 55 28.55 5.73 54.53
C ALA A 55 27.12 5.93 53.98
N LYS A 56 26.32 6.79 54.63
CA LYS A 56 24.98 7.15 54.18
C LYS A 56 24.99 7.77 52.78
N TYR A 57 25.87 8.74 52.53
CA TYR A 57 26.02 9.34 51.19
C TYR A 57 26.33 8.29 50.12
N LYS A 58 27.23 7.35 50.40
CA LYS A 58 27.55 6.26 49.46
C LYS A 58 26.36 5.35 49.21
N VAL A 59 25.59 5.00 50.25
CA VAL A 59 24.38 4.18 50.09
C VAL A 59 23.35 4.88 49.22
N GLU A 60 23.15 6.19 49.41
CA GLU A 60 22.27 7.00 48.56
C GLU A 60 22.76 7.05 47.10
N ASP A 61 24.06 7.25 46.86
CA ASP A 61 24.65 7.21 45.51
C ASP A 61 24.47 5.83 44.86
N PHE A 62 24.66 4.74 45.60
CA PHE A 62 24.40 3.39 45.09
C PHE A 62 22.93 3.16 44.75
N ALA A 63 22.01 3.64 45.59
CA ALA A 63 20.57 3.54 45.34
C ALA A 63 20.17 4.32 44.09
N ASN A 64 20.72 5.53 43.89
CA ASN A 64 20.47 6.33 42.70
C ASN A 64 20.96 5.60 41.43
N ARG A 65 22.21 5.11 41.43
CA ARG A 65 22.75 4.34 40.30
C ARG A 65 21.95 3.06 40.02
N GLN A 66 21.47 2.40 41.06
CA GLN A 66 20.60 1.23 40.90
C GLN A 66 19.29 1.62 40.17
N ASN A 67 18.67 2.74 40.54
CA ASN A 67 17.46 3.22 39.89
C ASN A 67 17.71 3.63 38.43
N ASP A 68 18.85 4.28 38.15
CA ASP A 68 19.24 4.63 36.77
C ASP A 68 19.38 3.37 35.91
N LEU A 69 20.09 2.35 36.40
CA LEU A 69 20.25 1.07 35.70
C LEU A 69 18.93 0.33 35.50
N LEU A 70 18.01 0.37 36.47
CA LEU A 70 16.67 -0.21 36.33
C LEU A 70 15.84 0.51 35.26
N THR A 71 16.01 1.83 35.15
CA THR A 71 15.34 2.65 34.13
C THR A 71 15.87 2.31 32.74
N GLU A 72 17.21 2.29 32.56
CA GLU A 72 17.83 1.88 31.30
C GLU A 72 17.43 0.46 30.89
N LEU A 73 17.39 -0.48 31.85
CA LEU A 73 16.95 -1.86 31.59
C LEU A 73 15.50 -1.92 31.07
N ALA A 74 14.60 -1.11 31.62
CA ALA A 74 13.22 -1.02 31.14
C ALA A 74 13.14 -0.44 29.72
N GLU A 75 13.97 0.55 29.39
CA GLU A 75 14.06 1.12 28.04
C GLU A 75 14.59 0.10 27.01
N PHE A 76 15.60 -0.69 27.39
CA PHE A 76 16.12 -1.78 26.56
C PHE A 76 15.05 -2.84 26.28
N GLN A 77 14.29 -3.24 27.29
CA GLN A 77 13.18 -4.20 27.11
C GLN A 77 12.10 -3.66 26.16
N SER A 78 11.71 -2.39 26.32
CA SER A 78 10.77 -1.75 25.40
C SER A 78 11.29 -1.71 23.96
N THR A 79 12.59 -1.48 23.78
CA THR A 79 13.24 -1.49 22.47
C THR A 79 13.26 -2.89 21.86
N GLU A 80 13.57 -3.91 22.66
CA GLU A 80 13.51 -5.31 22.24
C GLU A 80 12.10 -5.71 21.78
N ASP A 81 11.07 -5.34 22.54
CA ASP A 81 9.67 -5.55 22.18
C ASP A 81 9.30 -4.86 20.86
N PHE A 82 9.76 -3.63 20.66
CA PHE A 82 9.54 -2.89 19.43
C PHE A 82 10.20 -3.57 18.23
N ILE A 83 11.45 -4.02 18.38
CA ILE A 83 12.18 -4.75 17.33
C ILE A 83 11.46 -6.06 17.02
N SER A 84 11.03 -6.81 18.03
CA SER A 84 10.28 -8.05 17.88
C SER A 84 8.97 -7.86 17.09
N ARG A 85 8.18 -6.83 17.44
CA ARG A 85 6.97 -6.46 16.68
C ARG A 85 7.28 -6.08 15.24
N THR A 86 8.36 -5.34 15.01
CA THR A 86 8.78 -4.93 13.66
C THR A 86 9.22 -6.12 12.82
N MET A 87 9.99 -7.05 13.38
CA MET A 87 10.39 -8.28 12.70
C MET A 87 9.18 -9.14 12.34
N LYS A 88 8.19 -9.26 13.24
CA LYS A 88 6.95 -9.96 12.95
C LYS A 88 6.19 -9.31 11.79
N ALA A 89 6.01 -7.99 11.80
CA ALA A 89 5.34 -7.27 10.72
C ALA A 89 6.05 -7.44 9.37
N ILE A 90 7.39 -7.48 9.36
CA ILE A 90 8.16 -7.79 8.13
C ILE A 90 7.87 -9.21 7.65
N GLY A 91 7.77 -10.17 8.56
CA GLY A 91 7.37 -11.56 8.25
C GLY A 91 6.00 -11.61 7.59
N ASP A 92 4.99 -11.01 8.23
CA ASP A 92 3.60 -10.97 7.75
C ASP A 92 3.52 -10.34 6.35
N LEU A 93 4.24 -9.23 6.10
CA LEU A 93 4.31 -8.58 4.78
C LEU A 93 4.97 -9.44 3.71
N ASN A 94 5.97 -10.25 4.08
CA ASN A 94 6.65 -11.12 3.14
C ASN A 94 5.76 -12.31 2.74
N ASP A 95 4.97 -12.82 3.68
CA ASP A 95 3.97 -13.86 3.42
C ASP A 95 2.83 -13.33 2.54
N GLU A 96 2.36 -12.09 2.78
CA GLU A 96 1.38 -11.42 1.91
C GLU A 96 1.94 -11.23 0.50
N LYS A 97 3.19 -10.74 0.37
CA LYS A 97 3.88 -10.58 -0.92
C LYS A 97 3.98 -11.91 -1.68
N LYS A 98 4.29 -13.01 -0.98
CA LYS A 98 4.35 -14.35 -1.58
C LYS A 98 2.97 -14.75 -2.11
N THR A 99 1.94 -14.58 -1.29
CA THR A 99 0.55 -14.88 -1.66
C THR A 99 0.11 -14.07 -2.88
N HIS A 100 0.40 -12.76 -2.93
CA HIS A 100 0.14 -11.92 -4.10
C HIS A 100 0.89 -12.38 -5.35
N SER A 101 2.13 -12.83 -5.20
CA SER A 101 2.91 -13.36 -6.32
C SER A 101 2.28 -14.63 -6.90
N GLU A 102 1.76 -15.52 -6.05
CA GLU A 102 1.05 -16.74 -6.46
C GLU A 102 -0.27 -16.41 -7.18
N ILE A 103 -1.04 -15.45 -6.66
CA ILE A 103 -2.28 -14.99 -7.30
C ILE A 103 -2.01 -14.41 -8.70
N ILE A 104 -0.98 -13.58 -8.84
CA ILE A 104 -0.61 -13.01 -10.15
C ILE A 104 -0.20 -14.11 -11.15
N GLN A 105 0.54 -15.12 -10.70
CA GLN A 105 0.90 -16.27 -11.55
C GLN A 105 -0.35 -17.03 -12.01
N SER A 106 -1.32 -17.25 -11.12
CA SER A 106 -2.60 -17.87 -11.46
C SER A 106 -3.37 -17.05 -12.49
N ILE A 107 -3.51 -15.73 -12.29
CA ILE A 107 -4.22 -14.86 -13.23
C ILE A 107 -3.57 -14.89 -14.63
N ASN A 108 -2.23 -14.89 -14.69
CA ASN A 108 -1.53 -14.98 -15.96
C ASN A 108 -1.73 -16.32 -16.67
N LYS A 109 -1.82 -17.41 -15.89
CA LYS A 109 -2.16 -18.72 -16.43
C LYS A 109 -3.58 -18.72 -16.97
N ASP A 110 -4.56 -18.28 -16.19
CA ASP A 110 -5.96 -18.23 -16.59
C ASP A 110 -6.14 -17.35 -17.85
N LYS A 111 -5.41 -16.24 -17.95
CA LYS A 111 -5.38 -15.40 -19.15
C LYS A 111 -4.88 -16.19 -20.37
N SER A 112 -3.78 -16.91 -20.24
CA SER A 112 -3.22 -17.74 -21.34
C SER A 112 -4.23 -18.81 -21.78
N ASP A 113 -4.85 -19.50 -20.82
CA ASP A 113 -5.82 -20.56 -21.09
C ASP A 113 -7.07 -19.99 -21.81
N LEU A 114 -7.54 -18.81 -21.39
CA LEU A 114 -8.66 -18.12 -22.06
C LEU A 114 -8.31 -17.64 -23.48
N GLU A 115 -7.09 -17.12 -23.68
CA GLU A 115 -6.61 -16.74 -25.02
C GLU A 115 -6.59 -17.95 -25.97
N GLU A 116 -6.18 -19.12 -25.49
CA GLU A 116 -6.24 -20.37 -26.24
C GLU A 116 -7.68 -20.76 -26.59
N VAL A 117 -8.60 -20.76 -25.62
CA VAL A 117 -10.02 -21.09 -25.85
C VAL A 117 -10.66 -20.16 -26.88
N ILE A 118 -10.38 -18.84 -26.81
CA ILE A 118 -10.91 -17.87 -27.76
C ILE A 118 -10.36 -18.13 -29.17
N ASN A 119 -9.06 -18.44 -29.30
CA ASN A 119 -8.45 -18.72 -30.58
C ASN A 119 -9.03 -20.00 -31.20
N ASN A 120 -9.23 -21.05 -30.41
CA ASN A 120 -9.86 -22.29 -30.86
C ASN A 120 -11.31 -22.06 -31.31
N ALA A 121 -12.11 -21.33 -30.53
CA ALA A 121 -13.49 -21.00 -30.90
C ALA A 121 -13.56 -20.16 -32.19
N ARG A 122 -12.64 -19.21 -32.38
CA ARG A 122 -12.54 -18.44 -33.64
C ARG A 122 -12.14 -19.28 -34.83
N GLU A 123 -11.28 -20.28 -34.63
CA GLU A 123 -10.89 -21.22 -35.68
C GLU A 123 -12.06 -22.13 -36.06
N GLU A 124 -12.77 -22.69 -35.08
CA GLU A 124 -13.97 -23.49 -35.30
C GLU A 124 -15.06 -22.70 -36.03
N GLN A 125 -15.31 -21.44 -35.62
CA GLN A 125 -16.24 -20.56 -36.32
C GLN A 125 -15.84 -20.38 -37.78
N ARG A 126 -14.56 -20.10 -38.05
CA ARG A 126 -14.07 -19.91 -39.43
C ARG A 126 -14.25 -21.17 -40.27
N GLN A 127 -14.00 -22.35 -39.70
CA GLN A 127 -14.20 -23.63 -40.38
C GLN A 127 -15.67 -23.90 -40.68
N GLN A 128 -16.57 -23.55 -39.76
CA GLN A 128 -18.02 -23.67 -39.98
C GLN A 128 -18.50 -22.71 -41.08
N GLU A 129 -18.04 -21.46 -41.07
CA GLU A 129 -18.34 -20.47 -42.10
C GLU A 129 -17.84 -20.93 -43.49
N GLU A 130 -16.63 -21.47 -43.56
CA GLU A 130 -16.08 -22.02 -44.81
C GLU A 130 -16.88 -23.24 -45.31
N MET A 131 -17.24 -24.16 -44.42
CA MET A 131 -18.06 -25.32 -44.76
C MET A 131 -19.42 -24.90 -45.29
N LEU A 132 -20.03 -23.89 -44.68
CA LEU A 132 -21.33 -23.40 -45.07
C LEU A 132 -21.27 -22.64 -46.40
N ALA A 133 -20.23 -21.84 -46.64
CA ALA A 133 -20.00 -21.20 -47.93
C ALA A 133 -19.91 -22.24 -49.07
N LYS A 134 -19.20 -23.36 -48.86
CA LYS A 134 -19.14 -24.48 -49.83
C LYS A 134 -20.52 -25.10 -50.08
N LYS A 135 -21.37 -25.23 -49.05
CA LYS A 135 -22.74 -25.75 -49.19
C LYS A 135 -23.64 -24.80 -49.98
N TYR A 136 -23.54 -23.49 -49.75
CA TYR A 136 -24.30 -22.50 -50.52
C TYR A 136 -23.85 -22.46 -51.99
N GLU A 137 -22.54 -22.54 -52.26
CA GLU A 137 -22.03 -22.63 -53.63
C GLU A 137 -22.60 -23.84 -54.37
N GLN A 138 -22.57 -25.02 -53.72
CA GLN A 138 -23.15 -26.24 -54.30
C GLN A 138 -24.67 -26.10 -54.55
N LEU A 139 -25.39 -25.44 -53.64
CA LEU A 139 -26.82 -25.19 -53.79
C LEU A 139 -27.09 -24.31 -55.03
N PHE A 140 -26.31 -23.25 -55.24
CA PHE A 140 -26.45 -22.40 -56.41
C PHE A 140 -26.17 -23.13 -57.73
N ILE A 141 -25.14 -23.98 -57.76
CA ILE A 141 -24.85 -24.82 -58.93
C ILE A 141 -26.04 -25.76 -59.23
N LEU A 142 -26.58 -26.43 -58.23
CA LEU A 142 -27.74 -27.32 -58.39
C LEU A 142 -29.00 -26.57 -58.81
N MET A 143 -29.21 -25.36 -58.30
CA MET A 143 -30.33 -24.51 -58.67
C MET A 143 -30.25 -24.08 -60.15
N ASP A 144 -29.06 -23.70 -60.64
CA ASP A 144 -28.84 -23.39 -62.07
C ASP A 144 -29.10 -24.62 -62.95
N GLN A 145 -28.63 -25.80 -62.54
CA GLN A 145 -28.87 -27.05 -63.26
C GLN A 145 -30.36 -27.40 -63.35
N LEU A 146 -31.10 -27.22 -62.25
CA LEU A 146 -32.54 -27.52 -62.20
C LEU A 146 -33.34 -26.54 -63.08
N ASN A 147 -33.01 -25.25 -63.03
CA ASN A 147 -33.63 -24.22 -63.86
C ASN A 147 -33.38 -24.45 -65.36
N ARG A 148 -32.16 -24.88 -65.74
CA ARG A 148 -31.86 -25.28 -67.12
C ARG A 148 -32.74 -26.45 -67.58
N LEU A 149 -32.84 -27.51 -66.78
CA LEU A 149 -33.67 -28.69 -67.10
C LEU A 149 -35.17 -28.34 -67.17
N ALA A 150 -35.66 -27.45 -66.29
CA ALA A 150 -37.04 -26.97 -66.31
C ALA A 150 -37.33 -26.21 -67.61
N SER A 151 -36.41 -25.36 -68.05
CA SER A 151 -36.49 -24.61 -69.31
C SER A 151 -36.53 -25.57 -70.51
N GLU A 152 -35.68 -26.60 -70.52
CA GLU A 152 -35.65 -27.63 -71.57
C GLU A 152 -36.94 -28.48 -71.60
N SER A 153 -37.65 -28.60 -70.47
CA SER A 153 -38.90 -29.35 -70.33
C SER A 153 -40.15 -28.52 -70.63
N GLY A 154 -40.01 -27.22 -70.95
CA GLY A 154 -41.12 -26.30 -71.24
C GLY A 154 -41.85 -25.77 -70.01
N VAL A 155 -41.23 -25.83 -68.83
CA VAL A 155 -41.75 -25.23 -67.59
C VAL A 155 -41.20 -23.80 -67.46
N ASP A 156 -42.08 -22.80 -67.51
CA ASP A 156 -41.72 -21.37 -67.56
C ASP A 156 -41.48 -20.75 -66.17
N GLU A 157 -41.77 -21.49 -65.09
CA GLU A 157 -41.62 -21.04 -63.71
C GLU A 157 -40.25 -21.45 -63.15
N LEU A 158 -39.26 -20.54 -63.23
CA LEU A 158 -37.92 -20.75 -62.68
C LEU A 158 -37.87 -20.52 -61.17
N ILE A 159 -37.04 -21.30 -60.48
CA ILE A 159 -36.75 -21.10 -59.06
C ILE A 159 -35.84 -19.88 -58.91
N ASP A 160 -36.37 -18.83 -58.28
CA ASP A 160 -35.65 -17.59 -58.01
C ASP A 160 -34.77 -17.67 -56.74
N GLN A 161 -33.73 -16.84 -56.71
CA GLN A 161 -32.74 -16.72 -55.64
C GLN A 161 -33.34 -16.30 -54.28
N THR A 162 -34.61 -15.88 -54.28
CA THR A 162 -35.43 -15.54 -53.10
C THR A 162 -35.87 -16.76 -52.28
N VAL A 163 -35.79 -17.99 -52.81
CA VAL A 163 -36.14 -19.23 -52.09
C VAL A 163 -35.05 -19.68 -51.12
N VAL A 164 -33.81 -19.20 -51.31
CA VAL A 164 -32.69 -19.53 -50.41
C VAL A 164 -32.82 -18.70 -49.12
N PRO A 165 -32.85 -19.31 -47.93
CA PRO A 165 -32.98 -18.57 -46.67
C PRO A 165 -31.86 -17.53 -46.54
N GLN A 166 -32.22 -16.24 -46.47
CA GLN A 166 -31.32 -15.17 -46.06
C GLN A 166 -31.05 -15.27 -44.55
N ASN A 167 -30.42 -16.35 -44.11
CA ASN A 167 -29.79 -16.33 -42.81
C ASN A 167 -28.59 -15.39 -42.90
N SER A 168 -28.42 -14.57 -41.86
CA SER A 168 -27.51 -13.42 -41.58
C SER A 168 -26.05 -13.46 -42.09
N ILE A 169 -25.67 -14.48 -42.83
CA ILE A 169 -24.34 -14.81 -43.31
C ILE A 169 -24.01 -14.05 -44.60
N SER A 170 -25.00 -13.77 -45.44
CA SER A 170 -24.82 -12.86 -46.58
C SER A 170 -24.53 -11.43 -46.12
N LEU A 171 -25.09 -10.99 -44.99
CA LEU A 171 -24.79 -9.68 -44.42
C LEU A 171 -23.38 -9.65 -43.77
N ALA A 172 -22.97 -10.71 -43.09
CA ALA A 172 -21.63 -10.81 -42.49
C ALA A 172 -20.51 -11.02 -43.53
N ALA A 173 -20.74 -11.79 -44.59
CA ALA A 173 -19.78 -12.01 -45.68
C ALA A 173 -19.66 -10.79 -46.62
N GLN A 174 -20.74 -10.03 -46.85
CA GLN A 174 -20.65 -8.74 -47.54
C GLN A 174 -20.02 -7.67 -46.65
N GLN A 175 -20.25 -7.70 -45.33
CA GLN A 175 -19.59 -6.81 -44.39
C GLN A 175 -18.12 -7.15 -44.16
N SER A 176 -17.67 -8.40 -44.29
CA SER A 176 -16.25 -8.77 -44.17
C SER A 176 -15.44 -8.31 -45.40
N LEU A 177 -16.02 -8.32 -46.61
CA LEU A 177 -15.44 -7.71 -47.81
C LEU A 177 -15.44 -6.17 -47.77
N ALA A 178 -16.43 -5.55 -47.10
CA ALA A 178 -16.45 -4.09 -46.85
C ALA A 178 -15.53 -3.66 -45.68
N ALA A 179 -15.36 -4.51 -44.67
CA ALA A 179 -14.45 -4.29 -43.54
C ALA A 179 -12.97 -4.49 -43.95
N ALA A 180 -12.69 -5.27 -44.99
CA ALA A 180 -11.37 -5.30 -45.62
C ALA A 180 -11.02 -3.98 -46.35
N ARG A 181 -12.01 -3.13 -46.65
CA ARG A 181 -11.84 -1.81 -47.30
C ARG A 181 -11.88 -0.62 -46.35
N THR A 182 -12.30 -0.82 -45.11
CA THR A 182 -12.06 0.14 -44.02
C THR A 182 -10.88 -0.36 -43.23
N MET A 183 -9.69 0.00 -43.71
CA MET A 183 -8.50 0.02 -42.87
C MET A 183 -8.80 0.88 -41.63
N ILE A 184 -9.27 0.24 -40.58
CA ILE A 184 -8.99 0.70 -39.23
C ILE A 184 -7.48 0.49 -39.10
N PRO A 185 -6.67 1.54 -38.95
CA PRO A 185 -5.29 1.34 -38.57
C PRO A 185 -5.35 0.62 -37.23
N ARG A 186 -4.90 -0.63 -37.22
CA ARG A 186 -4.55 -1.38 -36.02
C ARG A 186 -3.46 -0.55 -35.34
N GLN A 187 -3.87 0.43 -34.54
CA GLN A 187 -2.95 1.18 -33.71
C GLN A 187 -2.33 0.16 -32.77
N ASN A 188 -1.08 -0.16 -33.05
CA ASN A 188 -0.10 -0.59 -32.08
C ASN A 188 -0.14 0.41 -30.90
N MET A 189 -1.00 0.18 -29.92
CA MET A 189 -0.85 0.71 -28.56
C MET A 189 0.10 -0.18 -27.74
N MET A 190 1.13 -0.71 -28.39
CA MET A 190 2.31 -1.26 -27.74
C MET A 190 3.53 -0.48 -28.24
N GLN A 191 3.57 0.80 -27.87
CA GLN A 191 4.82 1.51 -27.74
C GLN A 191 4.80 2.24 -26.40
N GLN A 192 5.80 1.89 -25.60
CA GLN A 192 6.28 2.58 -24.40
C GLN A 192 5.48 2.37 -23.11
N MET A 193 5.63 1.17 -22.56
CA MET A 193 6.11 1.09 -21.18
C MET A 193 7.53 0.52 -21.23
N PRO A 194 8.57 1.23 -20.76
CA PRO A 194 9.82 0.58 -20.44
C PRO A 194 9.58 -0.25 -19.18
N GLN A 195 9.24 -1.53 -19.35
CA GLN A 195 9.52 -2.54 -18.32
C GLN A 195 11.03 -2.81 -18.35
N GLN A 196 11.81 -1.80 -17.97
CA GLN A 196 13.11 -2.06 -17.37
C GLN A 196 12.81 -2.55 -15.95
N ILE A 197 12.61 -3.85 -15.82
CA ILE A 197 13.11 -4.53 -14.63
C ILE A 197 14.63 -4.32 -14.73
N PRO A 198 15.29 -3.60 -13.81
CA PRO A 198 16.73 -3.69 -13.71
C PRO A 198 17.00 -5.16 -13.44
N ASN A 199 17.68 -5.79 -14.39
CA ASN A 199 18.32 -7.07 -14.22
C ASN A 199 19.39 -6.86 -13.14
N LEU A 200 18.96 -6.85 -11.88
CA LEU A 200 19.83 -6.76 -10.72
C LEU A 200 20.58 -8.10 -10.66
N PRO A 201 21.91 -8.08 -10.72
CA PRO A 201 22.69 -9.30 -10.57
C PRO A 201 22.33 -9.94 -9.21
N PRO A 202 22.33 -11.28 -9.09
CA PRO A 202 21.96 -11.99 -7.86
C PRO A 202 22.99 -11.83 -6.73
N PHE A 203 23.76 -10.74 -6.71
CA PHE A 203 24.91 -10.53 -5.83
C PHE A 203 24.77 -9.41 -4.80
N PHE A 204 23.63 -8.71 -4.73
CA PHE A 204 23.48 -7.59 -3.78
C PHE A 204 22.74 -7.89 -2.48
N PHE A 205 21.97 -8.99 -2.39
CA PHE A 205 21.18 -9.27 -1.18
C PHE A 205 21.94 -10.07 -0.11
N GLU A 206 23.10 -10.65 -0.46
CA GLU A 206 24.00 -11.29 0.50
C GLU A 206 24.82 -10.24 1.32
N GLN A 207 24.93 -9.00 0.84
CA GLN A 207 25.77 -7.96 1.46
C GLN A 207 25.07 -7.18 2.59
N LEU A 208 23.82 -7.51 2.94
CA LEU A 208 23.17 -7.01 4.16
C LEU A 208 23.19 -8.03 5.31
N ARG A 209 23.84 -9.18 5.12
CA ARG A 209 23.89 -10.24 6.12
C ARG A 209 25.11 -10.18 7.05
N MET A 210 26.05 -9.25 6.86
CA MET A 210 27.23 -9.11 7.72
C MET A 210 27.71 -7.65 7.80
N THR A 211 27.24 -6.87 8.79
CA THR A 211 28.03 -5.82 9.49
C THR A 211 27.17 -5.14 10.58
N PRO A 212 27.43 -5.39 11.88
CA PRO A 212 26.67 -4.77 12.98
C PRO A 212 27.17 -3.35 13.35
N MET A 213 27.63 -2.53 12.39
CA MET A 213 28.33 -1.27 12.71
C MET A 213 27.82 0.01 12.02
N HIS A 214 26.82 -0.04 11.13
CA HIS A 214 26.33 1.17 10.44
C HIS A 214 24.97 1.71 10.93
N ALA A 215 24.24 0.97 11.78
CA ALA A 215 22.93 1.42 12.30
C ALA A 215 23.03 2.49 13.41
N ALA A 216 24.21 2.70 14.00
CA ALA A 216 24.39 3.61 15.15
C ALA A 216 24.69 5.08 14.77
N MET A 217 24.83 5.44 13.48
CA MET A 217 25.31 6.76 13.07
C MET A 217 24.24 7.68 12.43
N MET A 218 22.96 7.30 12.45
CA MET A 218 21.84 8.06 11.84
C MET A 218 20.82 8.61 12.84
N LEU A 219 21.18 8.73 14.13
CA LEU A 219 20.28 9.23 15.20
C LEU A 219 20.66 10.61 15.76
N GLN A 220 21.42 11.41 15.01
CA GLN A 220 21.90 12.71 15.53
C GLN A 220 21.88 13.80 14.46
N SER A 221 20.69 14.34 14.17
CA SER A 221 20.34 15.57 13.42
C SER A 221 18.83 15.46 13.12
N THR A 222 17.89 16.33 13.50
CA THR A 222 17.87 17.79 13.57
C THR A 222 16.73 18.25 14.49
N MET A 223 16.97 19.36 15.20
CA MET A 223 15.95 20.19 15.86
C MET A 223 15.59 21.37 14.96
N ASP A 224 14.34 21.82 15.10
CA ASP A 224 13.79 23.17 14.88
C ASP A 224 12.98 23.47 13.57
N PRO A 225 11.66 23.78 13.69
CA PRO A 225 10.82 24.30 12.62
C PRO A 225 10.56 25.80 12.80
N SER A 226 11.18 26.66 11.99
CA SER A 226 10.76 28.07 11.80
C SER A 226 11.43 28.67 10.56
N ARG A 227 10.68 29.52 9.83
CA ARG A 227 11.06 30.32 8.64
C ARG A 227 10.87 29.54 7.31
N LEU A 228 10.17 29.99 6.26
CA LEU A 228 9.84 31.33 5.77
C LEU A 228 8.52 31.33 4.97
N PHE A 229 7.72 32.36 5.21
CA PHE A 229 6.67 32.87 4.32
C PHE A 229 7.27 33.97 3.40
N SER A 230 6.56 34.30 2.31
CA SER A 230 6.76 35.43 1.36
C SER A 230 7.77 35.16 0.24
N GLN A 231 7.52 35.42 -1.05
CA GLN A 231 6.75 36.53 -1.61
C GLN A 231 6.38 36.26 -3.10
N SER A 232 5.17 36.65 -3.49
CA SER A 232 4.65 36.71 -4.85
C SER A 232 5.21 37.90 -5.63
N SER A 233 5.37 37.78 -6.95
CA SER A 233 5.18 38.89 -7.91
C SER A 233 4.91 38.39 -9.33
N SER A 234 3.86 38.99 -9.88
CA SER A 234 3.19 38.82 -11.16
C SER A 234 3.95 39.37 -12.38
N ALA A 235 3.71 38.79 -13.55
CA ALA A 235 3.79 39.51 -14.83
C ALA A 235 2.76 38.94 -15.83
N ALA A 236 1.92 39.83 -16.34
CA ALA A 236 0.98 39.62 -17.43
C ALA A 236 1.63 40.03 -18.77
N ALA A 237 1.33 39.30 -19.85
CA ALA A 237 1.37 39.83 -21.22
C ALA A 237 0.55 38.93 -22.17
N ALA A 238 0.00 39.55 -23.21
CA ALA A 238 -1.21 39.17 -23.90
C ALA A 238 -1.02 38.41 -25.24
N ALA A 239 -2.11 37.73 -25.62
CA ALA A 239 -2.70 37.57 -26.96
C ALA A 239 -1.87 36.99 -28.13
N ALA A 240 -2.32 35.83 -28.64
CA ALA A 240 -2.60 35.64 -30.08
C ALA A 240 -3.48 34.39 -30.29
N ALA A 241 -4.47 34.53 -31.17
CA ALA A 241 -5.44 33.51 -31.55
C ALA A 241 -4.81 32.35 -32.32
N SER A 242 -5.30 31.13 -32.07
CA SER A 242 -5.27 30.04 -33.04
C SER A 242 -6.40 29.04 -32.75
N LYS A 243 -7.33 28.93 -33.69
CA LYS A 243 -8.33 27.87 -33.76
C LYS A 243 -7.61 26.59 -34.20
N SER A 244 -7.47 25.63 -33.30
CA SER A 244 -7.21 24.24 -33.66
C SER A 244 -8.04 23.34 -32.75
N SER A 245 -9.00 22.66 -33.37
CA SER A 245 -9.77 21.55 -32.79
C SER A 245 -8.81 20.45 -32.38
N SER A 246 -8.57 20.32 -31.08
CA SER A 246 -7.93 19.16 -30.47
C SER A 246 -8.86 18.68 -29.36
N ASP A 247 -9.17 17.40 -29.37
CA ASP A 247 -9.83 16.66 -28.30
C ASP A 247 -9.06 16.90 -27.00
N SER A 248 -9.45 17.97 -26.32
CA SER A 248 -8.92 18.36 -25.03
C SER A 248 -9.70 17.54 -24.03
N HIS A 249 -9.04 16.59 -23.38
CA HIS A 249 -9.51 16.04 -22.12
C HIS A 249 -9.77 17.22 -21.17
N GLN A 250 -11.01 17.68 -21.13
CA GLN A 250 -11.47 18.69 -20.20
C GLN A 250 -11.37 18.08 -18.81
N SER A 251 -10.27 18.34 -18.12
CA SER A 251 -10.16 18.11 -16.69
C SER A 251 -11.40 18.73 -16.03
N PRO A 252 -12.18 17.96 -15.24
CA PRO A 252 -13.41 18.46 -14.65
C PRO A 252 -13.16 19.77 -13.88
N PRO A 253 -14.06 20.76 -13.97
CA PRO A 253 -13.85 22.07 -13.36
C PRO A 253 -13.60 21.93 -11.85
N MET A 254 -12.51 22.56 -11.40
CA MET A 254 -12.08 22.58 -9.98
C MET A 254 -13.19 23.15 -9.09
N LYS A 255 -13.28 22.65 -7.86
CA LYS A 255 -14.23 23.15 -6.84
C LYS A 255 -13.48 24.02 -5.83
N ILE A 256 -14.10 25.09 -5.34
CA ILE A 256 -13.55 25.89 -4.24
C ILE A 256 -13.83 25.14 -2.93
N CYS A 257 -12.80 24.92 -2.12
CA CYS A 257 -12.94 24.28 -0.83
C CYS A 257 -13.71 25.19 0.16
N GLN A 258 -14.71 24.65 0.86
CA GLN A 258 -15.50 25.45 1.82
C GLN A 258 -14.69 25.92 3.04
N SER A 259 -13.67 25.15 3.46
CA SER A 259 -12.88 25.46 4.65
C SER A 259 -11.81 26.53 4.37
N CYS A 260 -11.03 26.33 3.31
CA CYS A 260 -9.82 27.11 3.01
C CYS A 260 -10.02 28.11 1.85
N LYS A 261 -11.15 28.06 1.13
CA LYS A 261 -11.47 28.89 -0.06
C LYS A 261 -10.48 28.80 -1.22
N GLU A 262 -9.59 27.82 -1.21
CA GLU A 262 -8.68 27.52 -2.32
C GLU A 262 -9.31 26.54 -3.33
N LEU A 263 -8.79 26.53 -4.56
CA LEU A 263 -9.25 25.63 -5.63
C LEU A 263 -8.69 24.22 -5.41
N ILE A 264 -9.57 23.23 -5.28
CA ILE A 264 -9.20 21.81 -5.08
C ILE A 264 -9.79 20.91 -6.18
N HIS A 265 -9.16 19.78 -6.44
CA HIS A 265 -9.68 18.75 -7.35
C HIS A 265 -10.97 18.14 -6.78
N ARG A 266 -11.97 17.83 -7.63
CA ARG A 266 -13.28 17.36 -7.17
C ARG A 266 -13.23 16.09 -6.33
N ASN A 267 -12.25 15.21 -6.59
CA ASN A 267 -12.07 13.95 -5.89
C ASN A 267 -11.06 14.03 -4.72
N ALA A 268 -10.59 15.21 -4.33
CA ALA A 268 -9.77 15.34 -3.13
C ALA A 268 -10.66 15.13 -1.88
N PRO A 269 -10.37 14.13 -1.03
CA PRO A 269 -11.21 13.80 0.12
C PRO A 269 -11.11 14.84 1.25
N ILE A 270 -10.01 15.62 1.35
CA ILE A 270 -9.75 16.56 2.45
C ILE A 270 -8.96 17.79 1.92
N CYS A 271 -9.16 19.01 2.46
CA CYS A 271 -8.30 20.17 2.15
C CYS A 271 -6.89 19.85 2.68
N PRO A 272 -5.79 20.11 1.93
CA PRO A 272 -4.43 19.89 2.41
C PRO A 272 -3.94 20.91 3.46
N LEU A 273 -4.84 21.73 4.01
CA LEU A 273 -4.61 22.68 5.10
C LEU A 273 -5.25 22.17 6.39
#